data_AF-A0A7X6L1X2-F1
#
_entry.id   AF-A0A7X6L1X2-F1
#
_cell.length_a   1.000
_cell.length_b   1.000
_cell.length_c   1.000
_cell.angle_alpha   90.00
_cell.angle_beta   90.00
_cell.angle_gamma   90.00
#
_symmetry.space_group_name_H-M   'P 1'
#
loop_
_entity.id
_entity.type
_entity.pdbx_description
1 polymer ?
#
loop_
_entity_poly.entity_id
_entity_poly.type
_entity_poly.pdbx_seq_one_letter_code
_entity_poly.pdbx_strand_id
1 'polypeptide(L)'
;MTITHTGPEPPGDCPPGGSGFRNNSEIRRFGHPLTRMLLASDGFTTPALSAILGTDLYVRVLRQDAVAAGLLPNAVTDALRVSGTDRVLVRHSCLVNADLVTASVNYVVAGRSGAAASGLDDVGTPIGSGLISRGVSQRRHLLRTGVTTWPDGRACAARAYVMLLGDQPLCYVRESFNPDVIPSDFTATTGDDQPWTDEPVLVGAASPGIPRQLFPMHDLRGSVRHGEVSTTPPAGARRSRPMPTPVHPDECDSLTTSLAKAARGEGFVLHLGGRDGTSSGGETAVADRRALTHAAAAVMAHVLGEAAVTIERAPRRQPGYFRAAGALGDWPGDRLPLTLCVNMLHRAADRCREPVRRDLLRTVGGLLPVAAVAPPGAHELHNSIAPLRISREPTLPNAAASTRPGPDGRWWDRSAHLVWIDNPARDRVRFAASVGNPVAVALGPTTTPHDVERLCRALNPQRLPGRLTLVPRLGVARTLDTLPALFAAAAACETPVCWVGDPMPARRTRHGPATLRIDGAIDAIHAFFRACRATGIVPGGLHLAYRPEAVIDARSDRETGKLLADRRSRRPPGLDSAEILHCVIAALELRAI
;
A
#
# COMPACT_ATOMS: atom_id res chain seq x y z
N MET A 1 11.56 53.37 2.07
CA MET A 1 10.23 53.87 1.67
C MET A 1 9.23 53.11 2.51
N THR A 2 8.56 53.79 3.44
CA THR A 2 7.64 53.15 4.41
C THR A 2 6.25 53.09 3.79
N ILE A 3 5.63 51.91 3.72
CA ILE A 3 4.25 51.75 3.25
C ILE A 3 3.37 51.45 4.46
N THR A 4 2.64 52.46 4.91
CA THR A 4 1.57 52.34 5.90
C THR A 4 0.30 51.87 5.20
N HIS A 5 -0.20 50.68 5.54
CA HIS A 5 -1.55 50.26 5.15
C HIS A 5 -2.56 50.69 6.21
N THR A 6 -3.31 51.74 5.93
CA THR A 6 -4.57 52.07 6.60
C THR A 6 -5.72 51.36 5.88
N GLY A 7 -6.20 50.24 6.44
CA GLY A 7 -7.46 49.59 6.07
C GLY A 7 -8.34 49.42 7.32
N PRO A 8 -9.67 49.26 7.17
CA PRO A 8 -10.56 49.10 8.32
C PRO A 8 -10.23 47.83 9.11
N GLU A 9 -10.32 47.92 10.44
CA GLU A 9 -10.05 46.80 11.35
C GLU A 9 -10.95 45.59 11.05
N PRO A 10 -10.44 44.35 11.11
CA PRO A 10 -11.27 43.16 11.01
C PRO A 10 -12.23 43.09 12.21
N PRO A 11 -13.50 42.69 12.01
CA PRO A 11 -14.50 42.76 13.05
C PRO A 11 -14.26 41.73 14.16
N GLY A 12 -13.98 42.24 15.37
CA GLY A 12 -14.16 41.54 16.63
C GLY A 12 -13.03 40.59 17.02
N ASP A 13 -12.31 40.97 18.09
CA ASP A 13 -11.55 40.02 18.89
C ASP A 13 -12.40 38.79 19.21
N CYS A 14 -11.89 37.61 18.94
CA CYS A 14 -12.38 36.40 19.59
C CYS A 14 -12.27 36.64 21.10
N PRO A 15 -13.38 36.63 21.88
CA PRO A 15 -13.27 36.71 23.32
C PRO A 15 -12.37 35.54 23.77
N PRO A 16 -11.41 35.75 24.69
CA PRO A 16 -10.52 34.69 25.13
C PRO A 16 -11.37 33.59 25.75
N GLY A 17 -11.56 32.51 25.00
CA GLY A 17 -12.41 31.39 25.39
C GLY A 17 -11.88 30.82 26.69
N GLY A 18 -12.62 31.07 27.79
CA GLY A 18 -12.17 30.78 29.14
C GLY A 18 -11.63 29.36 29.25
N SER A 19 -10.35 29.23 29.59
CA SER A 19 -9.63 27.98 29.55
C SER A 19 -10.09 27.06 30.69
N GLY A 20 -11.11 26.25 30.40
CA GLY A 20 -11.66 25.23 31.29
C GLY A 20 -10.73 24.03 31.48
N PHE A 21 -9.48 24.26 31.91
CA PHE A 21 -8.47 23.25 32.22
C PHE A 21 -8.87 22.39 33.45
N ARG A 22 -9.89 21.53 33.31
CA ARG A 22 -10.38 20.68 34.43
C ARG A 22 -9.59 19.39 34.66
N ASN A 23 -8.90 18.83 33.66
CA ASN A 23 -8.16 17.54 33.79
C ASN A 23 -6.63 17.68 33.87
N ASN A 24 -6.11 18.76 34.45
CA ASN A 24 -4.66 18.99 34.58
C ASN A 24 -3.97 17.90 35.46
N SER A 25 -4.70 17.25 36.37
CA SER A 25 -4.20 16.13 37.20
C SER A 25 -3.88 14.87 36.39
N GLU A 26 -4.75 14.45 35.47
CA GLU A 26 -4.53 13.27 34.62
C GLU A 26 -3.29 13.45 33.73
N ILE A 27 -3.19 14.62 33.08
CA ILE A 27 -2.12 14.94 32.13
C ILE A 27 -0.76 15.05 32.83
N ARG A 28 -0.72 15.49 34.10
CA ARG A 28 0.52 15.54 34.90
C ARG A 28 1.15 14.17 35.19
N ARG A 29 0.42 13.06 35.01
CA ARG A 29 0.93 11.68 35.20
C ARG A 29 1.88 11.24 34.08
N PHE A 30 1.92 11.96 32.96
CA PHE A 30 2.85 11.75 31.86
C PHE A 30 4.12 12.58 32.07
N GLY A 31 5.26 11.93 32.25
CA GLY A 31 6.58 12.53 32.46
C GLY A 31 7.14 13.26 31.23
N HIS A 32 6.80 12.80 30.03
CA HIS A 32 7.30 13.39 28.78
C HIS A 32 6.55 14.69 28.38
N PRO A 33 7.24 15.83 28.16
CA PRO A 33 6.59 17.13 27.96
C PRO A 33 5.76 17.22 26.67
N LEU A 34 6.23 16.60 25.58
CA LEU A 34 5.54 16.56 24.29
C LEU A 34 4.24 15.73 24.37
N THR A 35 4.21 14.71 25.23
CA THR A 35 3.00 13.92 25.48
C THR A 35 1.96 14.72 26.26
N ARG A 36 2.39 15.49 27.28
CA ARG A 36 1.52 16.45 27.98
C ARG A 36 0.96 17.51 27.04
N MET A 37 1.81 18.07 26.16
CA MET A 37 1.41 19.07 25.16
C MET A 37 0.30 18.54 24.24
N LEU A 38 0.44 17.33 23.69
CA LEU A 38 -0.59 16.75 22.81
C LEU A 38 -1.88 16.43 23.57
N LEU A 39 -1.80 15.84 24.76
CA LEU A 39 -2.99 15.52 25.55
C LEU A 39 -3.77 16.77 25.95
N ALA A 40 -3.09 17.88 26.25
CA ALA A 40 -3.68 19.16 26.62
C ALA A 40 -4.07 20.07 25.43
N SER A 41 -3.79 19.68 24.18
CA SER A 41 -4.00 20.56 23.03
C SER A 41 -5.43 20.53 22.50
N ASP A 42 -6.16 21.63 22.65
CA ASP A 42 -7.46 21.83 21.97
C ASP A 42 -7.32 22.03 20.45
N GLY A 43 -6.08 22.23 19.98
CA GLY A 43 -5.71 22.39 18.58
C GLY A 43 -5.88 21.12 17.73
N PHE A 44 -5.60 21.25 16.44
CA PHE A 44 -5.66 20.12 15.52
C PHE A 44 -4.47 19.16 15.79
N THR A 45 -4.79 17.90 16.07
CA THR A 45 -3.80 16.84 16.34
C THR A 45 -2.87 16.62 15.14
N THR A 46 -3.42 16.65 13.93
CA THR A 46 -2.68 16.32 12.70
C THR A 46 -1.50 17.29 12.45
N PRO A 47 -1.66 18.63 12.41
CA PRO A 47 -0.52 19.55 12.31
C PRO A 47 0.52 19.40 13.43
N ALA A 48 0.08 19.14 14.67
CA ALA A 48 1.00 18.97 15.80
C ALA A 48 1.86 17.70 15.65
N LEU A 49 1.24 16.57 15.29
CA LEU A 49 1.95 15.32 14.99
C LEU A 49 2.84 15.45 13.74
N SER A 50 2.39 16.16 12.69
CA SER A 50 3.21 16.44 11.50
C SER A 50 4.46 17.25 11.84
N ALA A 51 4.33 18.27 12.70
CA ALA A 51 5.46 19.08 13.15
C ALA A 51 6.45 18.27 14.01
N ILE A 52 5.95 17.37 14.87
CA ILE A 52 6.78 16.45 15.68
C ILE A 52 7.57 15.48 14.80
N LEU A 53 6.95 14.94 13.75
CA LEU A 53 7.56 13.99 12.83
C LEU A 53 8.38 14.66 11.71
N GLY A 54 8.27 15.98 11.53
CA GLY A 54 8.90 16.72 10.43
C GLY A 54 8.34 16.38 9.04
N THR A 55 7.11 15.87 8.95
CA THR A 55 6.52 15.38 7.70
C THR A 55 4.99 15.37 7.75
N ASP A 56 4.35 15.39 6.58
CA ASP A 56 2.89 15.47 6.47
C ASP A 56 2.18 14.13 6.77
N LEU A 57 1.01 14.24 7.40
CA LEU A 57 0.17 13.13 7.83
C LEU A 57 -1.10 12.99 6.98
N TYR A 58 -1.31 11.78 6.48
CA TYR A 58 -2.45 11.32 5.72
C TYR A 58 -3.32 10.42 6.60
N VAL A 59 -4.60 10.30 6.26
CA VAL A 59 -5.48 9.34 6.94
C VAL A 59 -5.49 8.03 6.17
N ARG A 60 -5.57 6.90 6.89
CA ARG A 60 -5.97 5.62 6.33
C ARG A 60 -7.17 5.10 7.08
N VAL A 61 -8.26 4.83 6.36
CA VAL A 61 -9.45 4.18 6.92
C VAL A 61 -9.25 2.68 6.91
N LEU A 62 -9.23 2.10 8.11
CA LEU A 62 -8.98 0.69 8.36
C LEU A 62 -10.28 -0.11 8.25
N ARG A 63 -11.38 0.51 8.70
CA ARG A 63 -12.74 -0.01 8.68
C ARG A 63 -13.72 1.15 8.85
N GLN A 64 -14.83 1.13 8.13
CA GLN A 64 -15.89 2.12 8.23
C GLN A 64 -17.25 1.43 8.04
N ASP A 65 -18.04 1.37 9.11
CA ASP A 65 -19.35 0.69 9.11
C ASP A 65 -20.49 1.67 9.42
N ALA A 66 -21.69 1.32 9.00
CA ALA A 66 -22.92 1.89 9.56
C ALA A 66 -23.46 0.96 10.65
N VAL A 67 -23.44 1.41 11.91
CA VAL A 67 -23.86 0.66 13.11
C VAL A 67 -25.15 1.27 13.67
N ALA A 68 -25.97 0.47 14.36
CA ALA A 68 -27.11 1.01 15.11
C ALA A 68 -26.60 1.59 16.43
N ALA A 69 -27.01 2.81 16.78
CA ALA A 69 -26.50 3.51 17.95
C ALA A 69 -26.71 2.72 19.26
N GLY A 70 -27.82 1.98 19.40
CA GLY A 70 -28.08 1.12 20.56
C GLY A 70 -27.14 -0.09 20.74
N LEU A 71 -26.17 -0.30 19.84
CA LEU A 71 -25.07 -1.25 20.03
C LEU A 71 -23.82 -0.61 20.64
N LEU A 72 -23.76 0.73 20.71
CA LEU A 72 -22.65 1.47 21.30
C LEU A 72 -22.83 1.66 22.81
N PRO A 73 -21.73 1.83 23.57
CA PRO A 73 -21.80 2.17 24.99
C PRO A 73 -22.46 3.55 25.21
N ASN A 74 -23.25 3.68 26.29
CA ASN A 74 -23.96 4.93 26.63
C ASN A 74 -23.04 6.16 26.63
N ALA A 75 -21.81 6.02 27.14
CA ALA A 75 -20.82 7.09 27.15
C ALA A 75 -20.52 7.70 25.76
N VAL A 76 -20.74 6.97 24.67
CA VAL A 76 -20.60 7.47 23.29
C VAL A 76 -21.93 7.98 22.73
N THR A 77 -23.05 7.33 23.02
CA THR A 77 -24.38 7.79 22.55
C THR A 77 -24.79 9.11 23.21
N ASP A 78 -24.55 9.24 24.52
CA ASP A 78 -24.88 10.42 25.32
C ASP A 78 -24.01 11.61 24.90
N ALA A 79 -22.72 11.36 24.66
CA ALA A 79 -21.76 12.33 24.15
C ALA A 79 -22.10 12.84 22.73
N LEU A 80 -22.76 12.00 21.92
CA LEU A 80 -23.25 12.33 20.59
C LEU A 80 -24.71 12.79 20.53
N ARG A 81 -25.45 12.73 21.65
CA ARG A 81 -26.90 12.99 21.74
C ARG A 81 -27.73 12.22 20.68
N VAL A 82 -27.34 10.97 20.39
CA VAL A 82 -28.06 10.09 19.43
C VAL A 82 -29.00 9.13 20.14
N SER A 83 -30.16 8.88 19.56
CA SER A 83 -31.11 7.85 20.01
C SER A 83 -30.60 6.46 19.66
N GLY A 84 -30.92 5.44 20.46
CA GLY A 84 -30.55 4.04 20.18
C GLY A 84 -31.08 3.50 18.83
N THR A 85 -32.12 4.13 18.27
CA THR A 85 -32.67 3.84 16.94
C THR A 85 -31.85 4.40 15.77
N ASP A 86 -30.94 5.34 16.03
CA ASP A 86 -30.22 6.04 14.98
C ASP A 86 -29.13 5.17 14.32
N ARG A 87 -28.78 5.51 13.08
CA ARG A 87 -27.67 4.91 12.35
C ARG A 87 -26.46 5.84 12.44
N VAL A 88 -25.38 5.32 13.01
CA VAL A 88 -24.10 6.03 13.19
C VAL A 88 -23.03 5.45 12.28
N LEU A 89 -22.13 6.32 11.84
CA LEU A 89 -20.86 5.92 11.22
C LEU A 89 -19.90 5.51 12.34
N VAL A 90 -19.29 4.33 12.23
CA VAL A 90 -18.17 3.90 13.08
C VAL A 90 -16.95 3.71 12.19
N ARG A 91 -15.95 4.58 12.36
CA ARG A 91 -14.73 4.64 11.54
C ARG A 91 -13.52 4.37 12.42
N HIS A 92 -12.81 3.28 12.15
CA HIS A 92 -11.45 3.06 12.63
C HIS A 92 -10.48 3.56 11.56
N SER A 93 -9.59 4.48 11.92
CA SER A 93 -8.58 5.02 11.03
C SER A 93 -7.24 5.14 11.73
N CYS A 94 -6.19 5.44 10.98
CA CYS A 94 -4.94 5.92 11.53
C CYS A 94 -4.48 7.19 10.81
N LEU A 95 -3.73 8.03 11.52
CA LEU A 95 -2.86 9.01 10.88
C LEU A 95 -1.51 8.34 10.63
N VAL A 96 -1.08 8.36 9.38
CA VAL A 96 0.20 7.83 8.89
C VAL A 96 0.89 8.94 8.12
N ASN A 97 2.20 9.05 8.21
CA ASN A 97 2.93 10.06 7.45
C ASN A 97 3.05 9.67 5.96
N ALA A 98 3.87 10.45 5.23
CA ALA A 98 4.98 9.84 4.48
C ALA A 98 5.57 8.65 5.26
N ASP A 99 6.43 7.77 4.76
CA ASP A 99 7.05 6.80 5.69
C ASP A 99 6.05 5.74 6.28
N LEU A 100 4.72 5.93 6.38
CA LEU A 100 3.74 4.99 6.97
C LEU A 100 3.93 4.64 8.45
N VAL A 101 4.77 5.39 9.17
CA VAL A 101 4.78 5.40 10.64
C VAL A 101 3.40 5.85 11.09
N THR A 102 2.68 4.94 11.75
CA THR A 102 1.40 5.32 12.34
C THR A 102 1.67 6.29 13.47
N ALA A 103 1.23 7.54 13.36
CA ALA A 103 1.35 8.56 14.40
C ALA A 103 0.23 8.42 15.45
N SER A 104 -0.98 8.12 14.99
CA SER A 104 -2.13 7.81 15.85
C SER A 104 -3.06 6.77 15.24
N VAL A 105 -3.76 6.03 16.10
CA VAL A 105 -4.94 5.23 15.75
C VAL A 105 -6.17 5.93 16.31
N ASN A 106 -7.15 6.19 15.46
CA ASN A 106 -8.33 6.98 15.78
C ASN A 106 -9.59 6.13 15.63
N TYR A 107 -10.38 6.08 16.69
CA TYR A 107 -11.73 5.53 16.68
C TYR A 107 -12.70 6.71 16.65
N VAL A 108 -13.54 6.76 15.62
CA VAL A 108 -14.45 7.88 15.34
C VAL A 108 -15.87 7.36 15.24
N VAL A 109 -16.80 8.01 15.93
CA VAL A 109 -18.24 7.77 15.82
C VAL A 109 -18.94 9.07 15.46
N ALA A 110 -19.81 9.05 14.46
CA ALA A 110 -20.54 10.23 13.99
C ALA A 110 -21.99 9.90 13.60
N GLY A 111 -22.92 10.83 13.80
CA GLY A 111 -24.28 10.71 13.27
C GLY A 111 -24.26 10.72 11.73
N ARG A 112 -24.93 9.76 11.07
CA ARG A 112 -24.81 9.56 9.61
C ARG A 112 -25.13 10.81 8.78
N SER A 113 -26.11 11.62 9.19
CA SER A 113 -26.47 12.86 8.48
C SER A 113 -25.39 13.94 8.60
N GLY A 114 -24.75 14.07 9.76
CA GLY A 114 -23.63 14.99 9.97
C GLY A 114 -22.35 14.53 9.27
N ALA A 115 -22.14 13.21 9.19
CA ALA A 115 -20.97 12.62 8.57
C ALA A 115 -20.84 12.98 7.07
N ALA A 116 -21.88 12.76 6.28
CA ALA A 116 -21.88 13.10 4.85
C ALA A 116 -21.77 14.62 4.61
N ALA A 117 -22.52 15.42 5.38
CA ALA A 117 -22.51 16.89 5.25
C ALA A 117 -21.14 17.51 5.59
N SER A 118 -20.37 16.86 6.48
CA SER A 118 -19.06 17.34 6.94
C SER A 118 -17.86 16.59 6.32
N GLY A 119 -18.11 15.61 5.44
CA GLY A 119 -17.08 14.78 4.83
C GLY A 119 -16.34 13.85 5.80
N LEU A 120 -16.98 13.40 6.89
CA LEU A 120 -16.40 12.43 7.84
C LEU A 120 -16.41 10.99 7.32
N ASP A 121 -17.16 10.72 6.25
CA ASP A 121 -17.21 9.46 5.51
C ASP A 121 -16.13 9.39 4.41
N ASP A 122 -15.48 10.50 4.07
CA ASP A 122 -14.33 10.57 3.16
C ASP A 122 -13.14 9.75 3.69
N VAL A 123 -12.77 8.72 2.93
CA VAL A 123 -11.70 7.78 3.30
C VAL A 123 -10.28 8.30 3.02
N GLY A 124 -10.14 9.32 2.17
CA GLY A 124 -8.84 9.89 1.77
C GLY A 124 -8.42 11.13 2.55
N THR A 125 -9.37 11.93 3.04
CA THR A 125 -9.06 13.19 3.74
C THR A 125 -9.07 13.04 5.28
N PRO A 126 -8.03 13.48 6.01
CA PRO A 126 -8.07 13.57 7.47
C PRO A 126 -9.21 14.47 7.94
N ILE A 127 -9.99 14.02 8.93
CA ILE A 127 -11.19 14.72 9.42
C ILE A 127 -10.92 16.20 9.74
N GLY A 128 -9.84 16.51 10.47
CA GLY A 128 -9.48 17.88 10.80
C GLY A 128 -9.25 18.75 9.56
N SER A 129 -8.44 18.26 8.61
CA SER A 129 -8.14 18.93 7.35
C SER A 129 -9.39 19.09 6.46
N GLY A 130 -10.26 18.08 6.43
CA GLY A 130 -11.52 18.11 5.67
C GLY A 130 -12.56 19.09 6.22
N LEU A 131 -12.55 19.37 7.53
CA LEU A 131 -13.38 20.42 8.12
C LEU A 131 -12.79 21.82 7.83
N ILE A 132 -11.46 21.97 7.93
CA ILE A 132 -10.75 23.23 7.62
C ILE A 132 -10.97 23.64 6.16
N SER A 133 -10.79 22.72 5.21
CA SER A 133 -10.93 23.02 3.77
C SER A 133 -12.37 23.42 3.36
N ARG A 134 -13.35 23.06 4.19
CA ARG A 134 -14.77 23.43 4.05
C ARG A 134 -15.15 24.69 4.85
N GLY A 135 -14.19 25.35 5.51
CA GLY A 135 -14.42 26.56 6.32
C GLY A 135 -15.21 26.32 7.61
N VAL A 136 -15.30 25.07 8.09
CA VAL A 136 -16.18 24.69 9.20
C VAL A 136 -15.49 24.93 10.55
N SER A 137 -15.95 25.96 11.27
CA SER A 137 -15.49 26.26 12.63
C SER A 137 -15.99 25.21 13.63
N GLN A 138 -15.05 24.52 14.30
CA GLN A 138 -15.35 23.45 15.26
C GLN A 138 -14.67 23.70 16.61
N ARG A 139 -15.28 23.21 17.68
CA ARG A 139 -14.71 23.18 19.03
C ARG A 139 -14.51 21.74 19.48
N ARG A 140 -13.49 21.47 20.30
CA ARG A 140 -13.27 20.16 20.93
C ARG A 140 -13.64 20.25 22.40
N HIS A 141 -14.36 19.25 22.90
CA HIS A 141 -14.59 19.06 24.32
C HIS A 141 -13.93 17.77 24.78
N LEU A 142 -12.82 17.90 25.52
CA LEU A 142 -12.04 16.79 26.05
C LEU A 142 -12.84 16.04 27.11
N LEU A 143 -13.08 14.75 26.88
CA LEU A 143 -13.83 13.88 27.79
C LEU A 143 -12.92 13.09 28.73
N ARG A 144 -11.76 12.61 28.22
CA ARG A 144 -10.87 11.71 28.96
C ARG A 144 -9.44 11.77 28.43
N THR A 145 -8.45 11.69 29.33
CA THR A 145 -7.07 11.33 29.00
C THR A 145 -6.61 10.11 29.80
N GLY A 146 -5.59 9.39 29.33
CA GLY A 146 -5.03 8.25 30.06
C GLY A 146 -4.21 7.32 29.19
N VAL A 147 -3.88 6.14 29.71
CA VAL A 147 -3.14 5.11 28.97
C VAL A 147 -4.12 4.10 28.36
N THR A 148 -3.83 3.65 27.14
CA THR A 148 -4.49 2.50 26.50
C THR A 148 -3.45 1.53 25.94
N THR A 149 -3.92 0.41 25.39
CA THR A 149 -3.06 -0.59 24.73
C THR A 149 -2.91 -0.28 23.24
N TRP A 150 -1.68 -0.03 22.79
CA TRP A 150 -1.32 0.07 21.39
C TRP A 150 -1.55 -1.28 20.68
N PRO A 151 -1.81 -1.34 19.36
CA PRO A 151 -2.12 -2.60 18.67
C PRO A 151 -1.09 -3.72 18.80
N ASP A 152 0.18 -3.41 19.10
CA ASP A 152 1.24 -4.39 19.36
C ASP A 152 1.27 -4.94 20.81
N GLY A 153 0.46 -4.39 21.71
CA GLY A 153 0.38 -4.74 23.13
C GLY A 153 1.09 -3.78 24.09
N ARG A 154 1.84 -2.79 23.60
CA ARG A 154 2.50 -1.78 24.47
C ARG A 154 1.50 -0.80 25.06
N ALA A 155 1.89 -0.18 26.17
CA ALA A 155 1.18 0.97 26.73
C ALA A 155 1.37 2.20 25.82
N CYS A 156 0.33 3.02 25.66
CA CYS A 156 0.41 4.26 24.89
C CYS A 156 -0.53 5.34 25.44
N ALA A 157 -0.18 6.60 25.24
CA ALA A 157 -1.03 7.72 25.60
C ALA A 157 -2.27 7.76 24.70
N ALA A 158 -3.43 8.10 25.26
CA ALA A 158 -4.67 8.27 24.52
C ALA A 158 -5.54 9.37 25.12
N ARG A 159 -6.41 9.93 24.27
CA ARG A 159 -7.44 10.89 24.66
C ARG A 159 -8.75 10.63 23.91
N ALA A 160 -9.88 10.94 24.54
CA ALA A 160 -11.16 10.99 23.89
C ALA A 160 -11.81 12.37 24.06
N TYR A 161 -12.46 12.84 23.00
CA TYR A 161 -13.15 14.13 22.95
C TYR A 161 -14.32 14.08 21.97
N VAL A 162 -15.22 15.06 22.08
CA VAL A 162 -16.26 15.32 21.06
C VAL A 162 -15.88 16.56 20.28
N MET A 163 -15.97 16.50 18.95
CA MET A 163 -15.99 17.69 18.10
C MET A 163 -17.42 18.23 18.05
N LEU A 164 -17.59 19.54 18.22
CA LEU A 164 -18.88 20.24 18.12
C LEU A 164 -18.85 21.27 16.99
N LEU A 165 -19.97 21.38 16.28
CA LEU A 165 -20.27 22.46 15.34
C LEU A 165 -21.31 23.37 15.99
N GLY A 166 -20.88 24.54 16.48
CA GLY A 166 -21.65 25.29 17.47
C GLY A 166 -21.82 24.46 18.75
N ASP A 167 -23.06 24.29 19.20
CA ASP A 167 -23.42 23.47 20.37
C ASP A 167 -23.89 22.05 20.02
N GLN A 168 -23.82 21.65 18.74
CA GLN A 168 -24.23 20.32 18.27
C GLN A 168 -23.03 19.38 18.16
N PRO A 169 -23.09 18.17 18.73
CA PRO A 169 -22.02 17.19 18.61
C PRO A 169 -21.95 16.65 17.18
N LEU A 170 -20.76 16.74 16.57
CA LEU A 170 -20.50 16.28 15.22
C LEU A 170 -19.95 14.84 15.21
N CYS A 171 -18.91 14.60 16.01
CA CYS A 171 -18.32 13.27 16.16
C CYS A 171 -17.61 13.09 17.51
N TYR A 172 -17.67 11.87 18.04
CA TYR A 172 -16.81 11.39 19.12
C TYR A 172 -15.52 10.86 18.49
N VAL A 173 -14.38 11.20 19.07
CA VAL A 173 -13.07 10.75 18.62
C VAL A 173 -12.26 10.29 19.82
N ARG A 174 -11.80 9.03 19.80
CA ARG A 174 -10.67 8.57 20.61
C ARG A 174 -9.42 8.51 19.74
N GLU A 175 -8.39 9.26 20.12
CA GLU A 175 -7.05 9.19 19.55
C GLU A 175 -6.15 8.39 20.50
N SER A 176 -5.46 7.38 19.98
CA SER A 176 -4.38 6.66 20.66
C SER A 176 -3.08 6.99 19.93
N PHE A 177 -2.01 7.34 20.63
CA PHE A 177 -0.76 7.81 20.02
C PHE A 177 0.29 6.71 19.96
N ASN A 178 1.12 6.69 18.92
CA ASN A 178 2.17 5.67 18.83
C ASN A 178 3.26 5.91 19.88
N PRO A 179 3.58 4.93 20.76
CA PRO A 179 4.62 5.09 21.78
C PRO A 179 6.04 5.34 21.22
N ASP A 180 6.31 4.97 19.96
CA ASP A 180 7.59 5.26 19.28
C ASP A 180 7.70 6.73 18.81
N VAL A 181 6.57 7.42 18.68
CA VAL A 181 6.49 8.84 18.25
C VAL A 181 6.25 9.75 19.46
N ILE A 182 5.34 9.32 20.34
CA ILE A 182 4.85 10.05 21.51
C ILE A 182 5.15 9.19 22.75
N PRO A 183 6.30 9.40 23.42
CA PRO A 183 6.73 8.58 24.55
C PRO A 183 5.64 8.49 25.64
N SER A 184 5.30 7.27 26.04
CA SER A 184 4.21 7.06 26.99
C SER A 184 4.56 7.49 28.41
N ASP A 185 5.84 7.44 28.81
CA ASP A 185 6.44 7.84 30.11
C ASP A 185 5.42 8.12 31.22
N PHE A 186 4.73 7.07 31.67
CA PHE A 186 3.57 7.20 32.54
C PHE A 186 3.83 6.57 33.89
N THR A 187 3.67 7.35 34.95
CA THR A 187 3.82 6.85 36.32
C THR A 187 2.50 6.23 36.76
N ALA A 188 2.41 4.91 36.70
CA ALA A 188 1.20 4.19 37.10
C ALA A 188 0.96 4.28 38.62
N THR A 189 -0.06 5.05 39.02
CA THR A 189 -0.67 4.92 40.35
C THR A 189 -1.53 3.66 40.42
N THR A 190 -1.42 2.91 41.51
CA THR A 190 -2.17 1.67 41.73
C THR A 190 -3.67 1.93 41.84
N GLY A 191 -4.43 1.55 40.81
CA GLY A 191 -5.89 1.34 40.90
C GLY A 191 -6.79 2.17 39.97
N ASP A 192 -6.32 3.29 39.40
CA ASP A 192 -7.23 4.32 38.83
C ASP A 192 -7.57 4.21 37.33
N ASP A 193 -6.75 3.55 36.50
CA ASP A 193 -6.97 3.55 35.05
C ASP A 193 -8.00 2.50 34.62
N GLN A 194 -9.29 2.86 34.67
CA GLN A 194 -10.38 2.05 34.10
C GLN A 194 -10.09 1.69 32.63
N PRO A 195 -10.48 0.50 32.14
CA PRO A 195 -10.35 0.17 30.72
C PRO A 195 -11.14 1.14 29.82
N TRP A 196 -10.72 1.26 28.56
CA TRP A 196 -11.46 2.03 27.55
C TRP A 196 -12.62 1.18 27.02
N THR A 197 -13.85 1.57 27.38
CA THR A 197 -15.10 0.86 27.10
C THR A 197 -16.00 1.65 26.15
N ASP A 198 -15.42 2.24 25.10
CA ASP A 198 -16.09 3.07 24.09
C ASP A 198 -16.40 2.35 22.76
N GLU A 199 -15.82 1.16 22.56
CA GLU A 199 -16.14 0.27 21.45
C GLU A 199 -17.36 -0.63 21.78
N PRO A 200 -18.20 -0.99 20.80
CA PRO A 200 -19.33 -1.90 21.01
C PRO A 200 -18.84 -3.28 21.47
N VAL A 201 -19.46 -3.82 22.52
CA VAL A 201 -19.25 -5.21 22.92
C VAL A 201 -19.88 -6.12 21.86
N LEU A 202 -19.04 -6.66 20.96
CA LEU A 202 -19.45 -7.62 19.94
C LEU A 202 -19.86 -8.95 20.58
N VAL A 203 -21.09 -9.01 21.08
CA VAL A 203 -21.74 -10.26 21.53
C VAL A 203 -21.87 -11.19 20.32
N GLY A 204 -21.19 -12.33 20.37
CA GLY A 204 -21.53 -13.46 19.49
C GLY A 204 -21.26 -13.29 18.00
N ALA A 205 -20.60 -12.21 17.55
CA ALA A 205 -19.89 -12.25 16.28
C ALA A 205 -18.69 -13.20 16.45
N ALA A 206 -18.94 -14.50 16.27
CA ALA A 206 -17.88 -15.45 16.01
C ALA A 206 -17.03 -14.82 14.89
N SER A 207 -15.73 -14.61 15.14
CA SER A 207 -14.79 -14.33 14.04
C SER A 207 -15.12 -15.36 12.97
N PRO A 208 -15.61 -14.96 11.77
CA PRO A 208 -16.11 -15.92 10.80
C PRO A 208 -14.96 -16.87 10.55
N GLY A 209 -15.11 -18.10 11.06
CA GLY A 209 -13.96 -18.98 11.25
C GLY A 209 -13.36 -19.20 9.88
N ILE A 210 -12.11 -18.76 9.69
CA ILE A 210 -11.38 -18.80 8.41
C ILE A 210 -11.80 -20.08 7.70
N PRO A 211 -12.62 -20.02 6.63
CA PRO A 211 -13.36 -21.20 6.21
C PRO A 211 -12.41 -22.39 6.07
N ARG A 212 -12.73 -23.53 6.71
CA ARG A 212 -11.85 -24.71 6.69
C ARG A 212 -11.49 -25.17 5.26
N GLN A 213 -12.28 -24.73 4.27
CA GLN A 213 -12.06 -24.88 2.83
C GLN A 213 -10.89 -24.04 2.26
N LEU A 214 -10.54 -22.89 2.86
CA LEU A 214 -9.39 -22.06 2.48
C LEU A 214 -8.06 -22.75 2.77
N PHE A 215 -8.00 -23.51 3.87
CA PHE A 215 -6.81 -24.20 4.35
C PHE A 215 -7.17 -25.62 4.79
N PRO A 216 -7.34 -26.58 3.85
CA PRO A 216 -7.40 -27.98 4.23
C PRO A 216 -6.05 -28.34 4.86
N MET A 217 -6.04 -28.61 6.17
CA MET A 217 -4.87 -29.22 6.80
C MET A 217 -4.58 -30.52 6.07
N HIS A 218 -3.36 -30.66 5.54
CA HIS A 218 -2.89 -31.98 5.15
C HIS A 218 -2.76 -32.81 6.43
N ASP A 219 -3.58 -33.86 6.52
CA ASP A 219 -3.55 -34.83 7.61
C ASP A 219 -2.23 -35.60 7.53
N LEU A 220 -1.18 -35.06 8.15
CA LEU A 220 0.11 -35.73 8.35
C LEU A 220 -0.01 -36.78 9.47
N ARG A 221 -0.99 -37.67 9.35
CA ARG A 221 -1.06 -38.92 10.11
C ARG A 221 -0.09 -39.92 9.49
N GLY A 222 1.20 -39.69 9.73
CA GLY A 222 2.30 -40.47 9.19
C GLY A 222 3.43 -40.66 10.20
N SER A 223 3.22 -41.57 11.15
CA SER A 223 4.27 -42.20 11.97
C SER A 223 5.24 -41.28 12.73
N VAL A 224 4.85 -40.83 13.92
CA VAL A 224 5.77 -40.70 15.08
C VAL A 224 5.10 -41.35 16.30
N ARG A 225 5.89 -42.06 17.11
CA ARG A 225 5.40 -42.93 18.20
C ARG A 225 4.81 -42.14 19.36
N HIS A 226 3.89 -42.77 20.10
CA HIS A 226 3.30 -42.24 21.32
C HIS A 226 4.37 -41.90 22.37
N GLY A 227 4.36 -40.63 22.79
CA GLY A 227 4.82 -40.19 24.11
C GLY A 227 3.74 -39.25 24.65
N GLU A 228 3.28 -39.49 25.87
CA GLU A 228 2.20 -38.70 26.48
C GLU A 228 2.67 -37.24 26.70
N VAL A 229 1.90 -36.27 26.19
CA VAL A 229 2.11 -34.85 26.48
C VAL A 229 0.81 -34.27 27.03
N SER A 230 0.91 -33.72 28.24
CA SER A 230 -0.18 -33.19 29.06
C SER A 230 -1.16 -32.29 28.28
N THR A 231 -2.45 -32.56 28.44
CA THR A 231 -3.53 -31.69 27.97
C THR A 231 -3.73 -30.49 28.90
N THR A 232 -2.80 -29.54 28.86
CA THR A 232 -2.97 -28.22 29.48
C THR A 232 -2.52 -27.13 28.52
N PRO A 233 -3.40 -26.21 28.06
CA PRO A 233 -2.97 -25.09 27.24
C PRO A 233 -2.12 -24.14 28.09
N PRO A 234 -0.97 -23.65 27.59
CA PRO A 234 -0.13 -22.75 28.37
C PRO A 234 -0.87 -21.42 28.63
N ALA A 235 -1.03 -21.09 29.90
CA ALA A 235 -1.53 -19.79 30.33
C ALA A 235 -0.56 -18.69 29.88
N GLY A 236 -0.97 -17.87 28.91
CA GLY A 236 -0.10 -16.84 28.33
C GLY A 236 -0.49 -16.40 26.91
N ALA A 237 -1.24 -17.22 26.17
CA ALA A 237 -1.76 -16.86 24.86
C ALA A 237 -2.93 -15.85 24.93
N ARG A 238 -2.65 -14.61 25.39
CA ARG A 238 -3.54 -13.46 25.11
C ARG A 238 -3.73 -13.41 23.59
N ARG A 239 -4.97 -13.53 23.12
CA ARG A 239 -5.32 -13.33 21.71
C ARG A 239 -4.95 -11.89 21.34
N SER A 240 -3.81 -11.71 20.67
CA SER A 240 -3.43 -10.42 20.11
C SER A 240 -4.54 -9.98 19.13
N ARG A 241 -5.06 -8.76 19.30
CA ARG A 241 -5.93 -8.16 18.29
C ARG A 241 -5.12 -8.14 16.99
N PRO A 242 -5.60 -8.74 15.89
CA PRO A 242 -4.82 -8.74 14.66
C PRO A 242 -4.61 -7.30 14.17
N MET A 243 -3.35 -6.96 13.90
CA MET A 243 -2.96 -5.64 13.37
C MET A 243 -3.86 -5.20 12.22
N PRO A 244 -4.19 -3.90 12.12
CA PRO A 244 -4.88 -3.37 10.94
C PRO A 244 -4.10 -3.70 9.68
N THR A 245 -4.77 -4.32 8.72
CA THR A 245 -4.15 -4.83 7.51
C THR A 245 -4.07 -3.76 6.41
N PRO A 246 -2.96 -3.66 5.65
CA PRO A 246 -2.57 -2.43 4.97
C PRO A 246 -3.36 -1.99 3.72
N VAL A 247 -4.24 -2.83 3.14
CA VAL A 247 -4.92 -2.56 1.85
C VAL A 247 -6.43 -2.71 1.98
N HIS A 248 -7.24 -1.76 1.47
CA HIS A 248 -8.71 -1.78 1.46
C HIS A 248 -9.33 -2.63 0.32
N PRO A 249 -10.56 -3.20 0.41
CA PRO A 249 -11.13 -4.00 -0.69
C PRO A 249 -11.34 -3.15 -1.94
N ASP A 250 -11.86 -1.93 -1.76
CA ASP A 250 -12.12 -0.98 -2.84
C ASP A 250 -10.84 -0.57 -3.59
N GLU A 251 -9.68 -0.61 -2.92
CA GLU A 251 -8.38 -0.41 -3.57
C GLU A 251 -8.01 -1.59 -4.49
N CYS A 252 -8.41 -2.81 -4.14
CA CYS A 252 -8.23 -4.00 -4.97
C CYS A 252 -9.24 -4.03 -6.14
N ASP A 253 -10.50 -3.62 -5.93
CA ASP A 253 -11.49 -3.46 -7.00
C ASP A 253 -11.11 -2.30 -7.95
N SER A 254 -10.56 -1.20 -7.42
CA SER A 254 -9.95 -0.12 -8.20
C SER A 254 -8.80 -0.63 -9.07
N LEU A 255 -7.86 -1.41 -8.52
CA LEU A 255 -6.81 -2.05 -9.31
C LEU A 255 -7.38 -3.02 -10.36
N THR A 256 -8.40 -3.80 -10.01
CA THR A 256 -9.07 -4.72 -10.96
C THR A 256 -9.65 -3.95 -12.14
N THR A 257 -10.27 -2.79 -11.88
CA THR A 257 -10.79 -1.88 -12.91
C THR A 257 -9.67 -1.34 -13.82
N SER A 258 -8.54 -0.92 -13.24
CA SER A 258 -7.37 -0.46 -14.00
C SER A 258 -6.71 -1.57 -14.83
N LEU A 259 -6.66 -2.81 -14.32
CA LEU A 259 -6.21 -3.98 -15.09
C LEU A 259 -7.18 -4.32 -16.23
N ALA A 260 -8.48 -4.14 -16.03
CA ALA A 260 -9.48 -4.32 -17.08
C ALA A 260 -9.33 -3.29 -18.22
N LYS A 261 -9.03 -2.02 -17.88
CA LYS A 261 -8.69 -0.98 -18.86
C LYS A 261 -7.44 -1.34 -19.66
N ALA A 262 -6.36 -1.73 -18.97
CA ALA A 262 -5.11 -2.12 -19.61
C ALA A 262 -5.29 -3.34 -20.55
N ALA A 263 -6.13 -4.32 -20.18
CA ALA A 263 -6.47 -5.45 -21.03
C ALA A 263 -7.23 -5.07 -22.32
N ARG A 264 -7.88 -3.90 -22.37
CA ARG A 264 -8.53 -3.32 -23.56
C ARG A 264 -7.67 -2.31 -24.32
N GLY A 265 -6.51 -1.93 -23.76
CA GLY A 265 -5.61 -0.93 -24.34
C GLY A 265 -5.89 0.51 -23.89
N GLU A 266 -6.79 0.70 -22.93
CA GLU A 266 -7.13 1.98 -22.26
C GLU A 266 -6.21 2.25 -21.03
N GLY A 267 -4.97 1.79 -21.11
CA GLY A 267 -4.01 1.84 -20.01
C GLY A 267 -2.84 0.90 -20.24
N PHE A 268 -1.85 0.93 -19.34
CA PHE A 268 -0.68 0.06 -19.41
C PHE A 268 -0.16 -0.29 -18.02
N VAL A 269 0.10 -1.58 -17.76
CA VAL A 269 0.64 -2.06 -16.48
C VAL A 269 2.16 -1.95 -16.47
N LEU A 270 2.68 -1.25 -15.46
CA LEU A 270 4.10 -1.28 -15.09
C LEU A 270 4.26 -2.04 -13.77
N HIS A 271 4.72 -3.29 -13.86
CA HIS A 271 4.92 -4.14 -12.70
C HIS A 271 6.41 -4.33 -12.39
N LEU A 272 6.94 -3.62 -11.39
CA LEU A 272 8.36 -3.62 -11.05
C LEU A 272 8.67 -4.43 -9.78
N GLY A 273 9.69 -5.29 -9.82
CA GLY A 273 9.95 -6.23 -8.73
C GLY A 273 11.38 -6.75 -8.62
N GLY A 274 11.75 -7.38 -7.50
CA GLY A 274 12.98 -8.17 -7.42
C GLY A 274 12.77 -9.59 -7.99
N ARG A 275 13.69 -10.09 -8.83
CA ARG A 275 13.57 -11.39 -9.54
C ARG A 275 13.32 -12.59 -8.63
N ASP A 276 13.86 -12.56 -7.42
CA ASP A 276 13.76 -13.66 -6.44
C ASP A 276 12.85 -13.35 -5.24
N GLY A 277 12.37 -12.10 -5.12
CA GLY A 277 11.73 -11.61 -3.91
C GLY A 277 12.66 -11.59 -2.68
N THR A 278 13.97 -11.73 -2.86
CA THR A 278 14.97 -11.62 -1.81
C THR A 278 15.22 -10.16 -1.47
N SER A 279 15.17 -9.82 -0.19
CA SER A 279 15.44 -8.48 0.36
C SER A 279 16.95 -8.15 0.39
N SER A 280 17.66 -8.30 -0.73
CA SER A 280 19.12 -8.10 -0.81
C SER A 280 19.54 -6.62 -0.91
N GLY A 281 18.78 -5.75 -0.23
CA GLY A 281 19.03 -4.32 -0.08
C GLY A 281 18.15 -3.81 1.07
N GLY A 282 18.67 -2.86 1.85
CA GLY A 282 17.94 -2.21 2.95
C GLY A 282 16.87 -1.23 2.44
N GLU A 283 16.40 -0.32 3.31
CA GLU A 283 15.37 0.68 2.99
C GLU A 283 15.67 1.45 1.68
N THR A 284 16.94 1.78 1.41
CA THR A 284 17.39 2.44 0.18
C THR A 284 16.95 1.72 -1.10
N ALA A 285 17.01 0.39 -1.13
CA ALA A 285 16.59 -0.42 -2.29
C ALA A 285 15.06 -0.46 -2.49
N VAL A 286 14.28 -0.13 -1.45
CA VAL A 286 12.83 0.07 -1.55
C VAL A 286 12.55 1.46 -2.13
N ALA A 287 13.17 2.49 -1.57
CA ALA A 287 13.03 3.87 -2.06
C ALA A 287 13.42 4.00 -3.54
N ASP A 288 14.56 3.44 -3.95
CA ASP A 288 15.02 3.44 -5.34
C ASP A 288 14.02 2.76 -6.29
N ARG A 289 13.49 1.59 -5.91
CA ARG A 289 12.53 0.84 -6.73
C ARG A 289 11.21 1.59 -6.88
N ARG A 290 10.76 2.32 -5.85
CA ARG A 290 9.58 3.21 -5.93
C ARG A 290 9.86 4.43 -6.79
N ALA A 291 11.00 5.09 -6.60
CA ALA A 291 11.44 6.20 -7.44
C ALA A 291 11.46 5.81 -8.91
N LEU A 292 12.02 4.65 -9.23
CA LEU A 292 12.04 4.09 -10.57
C LEU A 292 10.63 3.78 -11.10
N THR A 293 9.72 3.29 -10.26
CA THR A 293 8.32 3.03 -10.66
C THR A 293 7.60 4.34 -10.99
N HIS A 294 7.76 5.38 -10.18
CA HIS A 294 7.19 6.70 -10.44
C HIS A 294 7.84 7.40 -11.65
N ALA A 295 9.16 7.30 -11.82
CA ALA A 295 9.86 7.83 -12.99
C ALA A 295 9.40 7.15 -14.30
N ALA A 296 9.29 5.81 -14.29
CA ALA A 296 8.74 5.06 -15.42
C ALA A 296 7.27 5.44 -15.69
N ALA A 297 6.44 5.57 -14.65
CA ALA A 297 5.06 6.00 -14.78
C ALA A 297 4.92 7.42 -15.34
N ALA A 298 5.80 8.35 -14.94
CA ALA A 298 5.83 9.71 -15.48
C ALA A 298 6.18 9.71 -16.98
N VAL A 299 7.16 8.91 -17.41
CA VAL A 299 7.50 8.75 -18.84
C VAL A 299 6.32 8.18 -19.63
N MET A 300 5.63 7.16 -19.08
CA MET A 300 4.43 6.61 -19.70
C MET A 300 3.30 7.64 -19.80
N ALA A 301 2.98 8.32 -18.69
CA ALA A 301 1.90 9.30 -18.62
C ALA A 301 2.13 10.49 -19.56
N HIS A 302 3.37 10.98 -19.66
CA HIS A 302 3.74 12.08 -20.55
C HIS A 302 3.55 11.72 -22.04
N VAL A 303 3.84 10.47 -22.44
CA VAL A 303 3.72 10.03 -23.84
C VAL A 303 2.30 9.61 -24.20
N LEU A 304 1.54 9.07 -23.25
CA LEU A 304 0.22 8.46 -23.50
C LEU A 304 -0.97 9.36 -23.15
N GLY A 305 -0.77 10.41 -22.35
CA GLY A 305 -1.86 11.23 -21.80
C GLY A 305 -2.74 10.52 -20.76
N GLU A 306 -2.40 9.29 -20.36
CA GLU A 306 -3.17 8.47 -19.43
C GLU A 306 -2.28 7.89 -18.32
N ALA A 307 -2.88 7.64 -17.15
CA ALA A 307 -2.19 7.09 -16.01
C ALA A 307 -1.80 5.61 -16.18
N ALA A 308 -0.49 5.32 -16.09
CA ALA A 308 0.02 3.96 -16.07
C ALA A 308 -0.38 3.24 -14.76
N VAL A 309 -0.73 1.96 -14.85
CA VAL A 309 -1.11 1.12 -13.71
C VAL A 309 0.17 0.63 -13.02
N THR A 310 0.57 1.33 -11.97
CA THR A 310 1.82 1.11 -11.23
C THR A 310 1.67 0.01 -10.18
N ILE A 311 2.49 -1.03 -10.28
CA ILE A 311 2.49 -2.16 -9.34
C ILE A 311 3.92 -2.45 -8.88
N GLU A 312 4.15 -2.47 -7.57
CA GLU A 312 5.38 -2.92 -6.94
C GLU A 312 5.24 -4.40 -6.52
N ARG A 313 6.23 -5.26 -6.83
CA ARG A 313 6.33 -6.61 -6.26
C ARG A 313 7.12 -6.59 -4.95
N ALA A 314 6.42 -6.74 -3.84
CA ALA A 314 7.01 -6.80 -2.51
C ALA A 314 7.91 -8.06 -2.33
N PRO A 315 8.96 -8.00 -1.49
CA PRO A 315 9.82 -9.14 -1.21
C PRO A 315 9.10 -10.29 -0.47
N ARG A 316 9.53 -11.51 -0.78
CA ARG A 316 9.03 -12.78 -0.22
C ARG A 316 9.38 -12.97 1.25
N ARG A 317 10.57 -12.52 1.68
CA ARG A 317 11.00 -12.56 3.08
C ARG A 317 11.06 -11.15 3.65
N GLN A 318 10.15 -10.85 4.56
CA GLN A 318 10.37 -9.89 5.64
C GLN A 318 10.59 -10.69 6.95
N PRO A 319 11.45 -10.25 7.89
CA PRO A 319 11.69 -10.98 9.14
C PRO A 319 10.47 -10.96 10.08
N GLY A 320 9.60 -11.97 9.95
CA GLY A 320 8.44 -12.16 10.81
C GLY A 320 7.24 -11.28 10.48
N TYR A 321 6.04 -11.86 10.60
CA TYR A 321 4.76 -11.16 10.43
C TYR A 321 4.63 -9.95 11.39
N PHE A 322 5.31 -10.01 12.54
CA PHE A 322 5.35 -8.95 13.55
C PHE A 322 6.23 -7.74 13.19
N ARG A 323 7.28 -7.88 12.34
CA ARG A 323 8.00 -6.72 11.80
C ARG A 323 7.49 -6.29 10.42
N ALA A 324 6.59 -7.05 9.79
CA ALA A 324 6.03 -6.69 8.49
C ALA A 324 5.20 -5.38 8.54
N ALA A 325 4.63 -5.04 9.69
CA ALA A 325 3.99 -3.74 9.92
C ALA A 325 5.01 -2.59 10.06
N GLY A 326 6.20 -2.85 10.61
CA GLY A 326 7.30 -1.88 10.69
C GLY A 326 8.08 -1.72 9.38
N ALA A 327 8.28 -2.80 8.62
CA ALA A 327 8.95 -2.78 7.30
C ALA A 327 7.98 -2.53 6.11
N LEU A 328 6.69 -2.32 6.40
CA LEU A 328 5.76 -1.51 5.59
C LEU A 328 5.47 -0.16 6.28
N GLY A 329 6.11 0.10 7.42
CA GLY A 329 6.10 1.34 8.19
C GLY A 329 7.28 2.25 7.83
N ASP A 330 7.87 2.00 6.66
CA ASP A 330 8.73 2.91 5.88
C ASP A 330 8.23 2.97 4.40
N TRP A 331 7.53 4.06 4.05
CA TRP A 331 7.54 4.90 2.83
C TRP A 331 6.14 5.22 2.21
N PRO A 332 5.86 6.49 1.81
CA PRO A 332 4.51 7.05 1.59
C PRO A 332 3.63 6.27 0.61
N GLY A 333 2.32 6.45 0.78
CA GLY A 333 1.45 6.64 -0.38
C GLY A 333 1.66 8.05 -0.96
N ASP A 334 1.63 8.16 -2.28
CA ASP A 334 1.38 9.38 -3.06
C ASP A 334 2.41 10.53 -3.04
N ARG A 335 3.52 10.45 -2.29
CA ARG A 335 4.67 11.37 -2.49
C ARG A 335 5.77 10.77 -3.35
N LEU A 336 5.95 11.31 -4.56
CA LEU A 336 7.09 11.01 -5.40
C LEU A 336 8.41 11.41 -4.71
N PRO A 337 9.44 10.54 -4.67
CA PRO A 337 10.80 10.92 -4.30
C PRO A 337 11.45 11.67 -5.47
N LEU A 338 11.03 12.91 -5.71
CA LEU A 338 11.31 13.70 -6.93
C LEU A 338 12.79 13.69 -7.31
N THR A 339 13.68 14.01 -6.36
CA THR A 339 15.13 14.04 -6.59
C THR A 339 15.69 12.71 -7.08
N LEU A 340 15.21 11.57 -6.54
CA LEU A 340 15.62 10.24 -7.02
C LEU A 340 15.06 9.96 -8.42
N CYS A 341 13.79 10.32 -8.67
CA CYS A 341 13.15 10.14 -9.98
C CYS A 341 13.90 10.92 -11.07
N VAL A 342 14.18 12.21 -10.85
CA VAL A 342 14.92 13.08 -11.77
C VAL A 342 16.35 12.57 -11.99
N ASN A 343 17.05 12.16 -10.92
CA ASN A 343 18.39 11.59 -11.04
C ASN A 343 18.40 10.29 -11.88
N MET A 344 17.40 9.42 -11.74
CA MET A 344 17.27 8.21 -12.56
C MET A 344 16.98 8.53 -14.03
N LEU A 345 16.09 9.49 -14.30
CA LEU A 345 15.78 9.96 -15.66
C LEU A 345 17.01 10.57 -16.35
N HIS A 346 17.76 11.44 -15.67
CA HIS A 346 19.00 12.01 -16.20
C HIS A 346 20.07 10.94 -16.46
N ARG A 347 20.31 10.02 -15.51
CA ARG A 347 21.24 8.88 -15.71
C ARG A 347 20.83 8.01 -16.91
N ALA A 348 19.53 7.78 -17.12
CA ALA A 348 19.02 7.04 -18.26
C ALA A 348 19.22 7.80 -19.58
N ALA A 349 19.05 9.12 -19.57
CA ALA A 349 19.26 10.00 -20.72
C ALA A 349 20.74 10.04 -21.13
N ASP A 350 21.66 10.20 -20.18
CA ASP A 350 23.10 10.30 -20.45
C ASP A 350 23.70 8.97 -20.95
N ARG A 351 23.09 7.83 -20.60
CA ARG A 351 23.40 6.52 -21.18
C ARG A 351 22.70 6.27 -22.53
N CYS A 352 21.78 7.13 -22.96
CA CYS A 352 21.03 6.95 -24.20
C CYS A 352 21.78 7.58 -25.40
N ARG A 353 21.99 6.80 -26.46
CA ARG A 353 22.61 7.27 -27.71
C ARG A 353 21.62 7.95 -28.66
N GLU A 354 20.37 7.52 -28.65
CA GLU A 354 19.30 8.03 -29.51
C GLU A 354 18.83 9.42 -29.03
N PRO A 355 18.92 10.49 -29.85
CA PRO A 355 18.52 11.83 -29.44
C PRO A 355 17.06 11.92 -28.94
N VAL A 356 16.10 11.37 -29.70
CA VAL A 356 14.66 11.48 -29.36
C VAL A 356 14.37 10.87 -27.98
N ARG A 357 14.96 9.70 -27.69
CA ARG A 357 14.80 9.01 -26.39
C ARG A 357 15.48 9.76 -25.24
N ARG A 358 16.66 10.34 -25.50
CA ARG A 358 17.39 11.16 -24.52
C ARG A 358 16.59 12.40 -24.14
N ASP A 359 16.05 13.09 -25.14
CA ASP A 359 15.36 14.36 -24.95
C ASP A 359 13.99 14.15 -24.28
N LEU A 360 13.29 13.05 -24.59
CA LEU A 360 12.11 12.60 -23.82
C LEU A 360 12.43 12.44 -22.32
N LEU A 361 13.50 11.70 -21.98
CA LEU A 361 13.90 11.46 -20.59
C LEU A 361 14.27 12.77 -19.85
N ARG A 362 14.95 13.70 -20.54
CA ARG A 362 15.30 15.02 -19.98
C ARG A 362 14.07 15.91 -19.81
N THR A 363 13.15 15.93 -20.77
CA THR A 363 11.88 16.67 -20.68
C THR A 363 11.05 16.20 -19.50
N VAL A 364 10.84 14.90 -19.35
CA VAL A 364 10.11 14.35 -18.18
C VAL A 364 10.85 14.67 -16.87
N GLY A 365 12.19 14.58 -16.86
CA GLY A 365 13.01 14.97 -15.70
C GLY A 365 12.88 16.44 -15.31
N GLY A 366 12.77 17.35 -16.28
CA GLY A 366 12.54 18.79 -16.05
C GLY A 366 11.11 19.14 -15.65
N LEU A 367 10.11 18.41 -16.17
CA LEU A 367 8.70 18.63 -15.85
C LEU A 367 8.31 18.10 -14.46
N LEU A 368 8.93 17.01 -13.99
CA LEU A 368 8.52 16.34 -12.75
C LEU A 368 8.56 17.24 -11.49
N PRO A 369 9.60 18.07 -11.26
CA PRO A 369 9.61 19.03 -10.15
C PRO A 369 8.56 20.13 -10.30
N VAL A 370 8.39 20.66 -11.51
CA VAL A 370 7.40 21.72 -11.82
C VAL A 370 5.99 21.21 -11.54
N ALA A 371 5.66 20.01 -12.02
CA ALA A 371 4.38 19.35 -11.82
C ALA A 371 4.11 18.96 -10.36
N ALA A 372 5.10 18.97 -9.48
CA ALA A 372 4.96 18.66 -8.06
C ALA A 372 4.85 19.89 -7.14
N VAL A 373 5.12 21.10 -7.67
CA VAL A 373 5.02 22.38 -6.92
C VAL A 373 3.96 23.32 -7.47
N ALA A 374 3.27 22.94 -8.56
CA ALA A 374 2.17 23.73 -9.11
C ALA A 374 0.94 23.74 -8.16
N PRO A 375 -0.08 24.56 -8.42
CA PRO A 375 -1.33 24.49 -7.65
C PRO A 375 -2.13 23.20 -7.95
N PRO A 376 -2.93 22.70 -6.99
CA PRO A 376 -3.90 21.63 -7.24
C PRO A 376 -4.79 21.95 -8.45
N GLY A 377 -4.76 21.06 -9.45
CA GLY A 377 -5.46 21.24 -10.74
C GLY A 377 -4.55 21.61 -11.91
N ALA A 378 -3.37 22.19 -11.67
CA ALA A 378 -2.33 22.40 -12.69
C ALA A 378 -1.35 21.20 -12.81
N HIS A 379 -1.61 20.14 -12.06
CA HIS A 379 -0.75 18.96 -11.87
C HIS A 379 -0.87 17.90 -12.97
N GLU A 380 -1.08 18.24 -14.25
CA GLU A 380 -1.43 17.25 -15.29
C GLU A 380 -0.52 16.01 -15.30
N LEU A 381 0.80 16.19 -15.28
CA LEU A 381 1.76 15.08 -15.23
C LEU A 381 1.78 14.34 -13.88
N HIS A 382 1.68 15.06 -12.76
CA HIS A 382 1.76 14.47 -11.41
C HIS A 382 0.48 13.69 -11.06
N ASN A 383 -0.68 14.25 -11.33
CA ASN A 383 -1.98 13.60 -11.18
C ASN A 383 -2.15 12.38 -12.11
N SER A 384 -1.44 12.36 -13.25
CA SER A 384 -1.41 11.20 -14.15
C SER A 384 -0.49 10.06 -13.67
N ILE A 385 0.13 10.16 -12.49
CA ILE A 385 0.89 9.07 -11.90
C ILE A 385 -0.01 8.34 -10.89
N ALA A 386 -0.50 7.16 -11.28
CA ALA A 386 -1.44 6.40 -10.44
C ALA A 386 -0.80 5.99 -9.08
N PRO A 387 -1.60 5.95 -8.00
CA PRO A 387 -1.17 5.45 -6.69
C PRO A 387 -0.54 4.06 -6.78
N LEU A 388 0.67 3.93 -6.22
CA LEU A 388 1.47 2.71 -6.32
C LEU A 388 0.79 1.54 -5.61
N ARG A 389 0.40 0.51 -6.37
CA ARG A 389 -0.21 -0.71 -5.83
C ARG A 389 0.86 -1.74 -5.43
N ILE A 390 0.56 -2.55 -4.42
CA ILE A 390 1.46 -3.59 -3.92
C ILE A 390 0.98 -4.96 -4.40
N SER A 391 1.91 -5.78 -4.87
CA SER A 391 1.69 -7.18 -5.23
C SER A 391 2.59 -8.10 -4.40
N ARG A 392 2.08 -9.28 -4.03
CA ARG A 392 2.79 -10.19 -3.13
C ARG A 392 2.45 -11.65 -3.40
N GLU A 393 3.42 -12.54 -3.20
CA GLU A 393 3.18 -13.98 -3.26
C GLU A 393 2.70 -14.48 -1.89
N PRO A 394 1.60 -15.25 -1.82
CA PRO A 394 1.02 -15.66 -0.55
C PRO A 394 1.92 -16.66 0.16
N THR A 395 2.31 -16.33 1.39
CA THR A 395 3.12 -17.20 2.24
C THR A 395 2.20 -18.18 2.96
N LEU A 396 1.92 -19.33 2.33
CA LEU A 396 1.08 -20.38 2.90
C LEU A 396 1.85 -21.19 3.98
N PRO A 397 1.19 -21.62 5.07
CA PRO A 397 -0.22 -21.40 5.42
C PRO A 397 -0.52 -20.03 6.06
N ASN A 398 0.51 -19.23 6.37
CA ASN A 398 0.40 -18.00 7.16
C ASN A 398 -0.46 -16.87 6.54
N ALA A 399 -0.78 -16.91 5.24
CA ALA A 399 -1.68 -15.97 4.57
C ALA A 399 -3.09 -15.89 5.22
N ALA A 400 -3.48 -16.92 5.98
CA ALA A 400 -4.64 -16.90 6.87
C ALA A 400 -4.66 -15.67 7.82
N ALA A 401 -3.49 -15.23 8.29
CA ALA A 401 -3.36 -14.12 9.23
C ALA A 401 -3.77 -12.77 8.61
N SER A 402 -3.53 -12.57 7.31
CA SER A 402 -3.88 -11.35 6.57
C SER A 402 -5.22 -11.42 5.84
N THR A 403 -5.89 -12.57 5.80
CA THR A 403 -7.13 -12.74 5.03
C THR A 403 -8.37 -12.31 5.84
N ARG A 404 -9.22 -11.42 5.32
CA ARG A 404 -10.44 -10.90 6.00
C ARG A 404 -11.62 -10.75 5.04
N PRO A 405 -12.87 -10.85 5.52
CA PRO A 405 -14.04 -10.49 4.70
C PRO A 405 -14.11 -8.98 4.48
N GLY A 406 -14.61 -8.56 3.31
CA GLY A 406 -15.02 -7.19 3.01
C GLY A 406 -16.49 -6.93 3.39
N PRO A 407 -16.99 -5.69 3.18
CA PRO A 407 -18.39 -5.32 3.47
C PRO A 407 -19.43 -6.13 2.67
N ASP A 408 -19.01 -6.67 1.52
CA ASP A 408 -19.77 -7.50 0.59
C ASP A 408 -19.68 -9.01 0.88
N GLY A 409 -18.97 -9.42 1.93
CA GLY A 409 -18.73 -10.81 2.28
C GLY A 409 -17.69 -11.54 1.42
N ARG A 410 -17.11 -10.91 0.38
CA ARG A 410 -15.94 -11.48 -0.32
C ARG A 410 -14.75 -11.52 0.64
N TRP A 411 -13.95 -12.60 0.60
CA TRP A 411 -12.69 -12.66 1.35
C TRP A 411 -11.58 -11.97 0.58
N TRP A 412 -10.64 -11.32 1.27
CA TRP A 412 -9.53 -10.58 0.67
C TRP A 412 -8.23 -10.90 1.39
N ASP A 413 -7.15 -11.17 0.66
CA ASP A 413 -5.81 -11.06 1.23
C ASP A 413 -5.49 -9.58 1.38
N ARG A 414 -5.46 -9.12 2.62
CA ARG A 414 -5.27 -7.72 2.97
C ARG A 414 -3.80 -7.31 3.01
N SER A 415 -2.87 -8.23 2.70
CA SER A 415 -1.42 -7.97 2.71
C SER A 415 -0.87 -7.35 1.43
N ALA A 416 -1.69 -7.29 0.37
CA ALA A 416 -1.36 -6.74 -0.95
C ALA A 416 -2.63 -6.39 -1.73
N HIS A 417 -2.51 -5.52 -2.73
CA HIS A 417 -3.57 -5.27 -3.71
C HIS A 417 -3.73 -6.45 -4.67
N LEU A 418 -2.61 -6.97 -5.20
CA LEU A 418 -2.58 -8.06 -6.18
C LEU A 418 -1.86 -9.31 -5.65
N VAL A 419 -2.47 -10.48 -5.88
CA VAL A 419 -1.88 -11.78 -5.53
C VAL A 419 -0.99 -12.25 -6.68
N TRP A 420 0.31 -12.40 -6.42
CA TRP A 420 1.30 -12.85 -7.39
C TRP A 420 1.59 -14.35 -7.23
N ILE A 421 1.55 -15.10 -8.33
CA ILE A 421 1.88 -16.54 -8.37
C ILE A 421 3.09 -16.76 -9.28
N ASP A 422 4.26 -16.99 -8.69
CA ASP A 422 5.51 -17.26 -9.41
C ASP A 422 5.60 -18.72 -9.91
N ASN A 423 4.81 -19.62 -9.32
CA ASN A 423 4.63 -21.02 -9.71
C ASN A 423 3.20 -21.48 -9.33
N PRO A 424 2.35 -21.91 -10.28
CA PRO A 424 0.93 -22.24 -10.07
C PRO A 424 0.71 -23.62 -9.41
N ALA A 425 1.30 -23.82 -8.23
CA ALA A 425 1.01 -24.97 -7.38
C ALA A 425 -0.46 -24.96 -6.88
N ARG A 426 -1.02 -26.15 -6.65
CA ARG A 426 -2.45 -26.37 -6.39
C ARG A 426 -2.96 -25.61 -5.16
N ASP A 427 -2.14 -25.48 -4.12
CA ASP A 427 -2.39 -24.73 -2.89
C ASP A 427 -2.53 -23.23 -3.16
N ARG A 428 -1.59 -22.65 -3.91
CA ARG A 428 -1.56 -21.21 -4.24
C ARG A 428 -2.70 -20.82 -5.18
N VAL A 429 -2.99 -21.65 -6.17
CA VAL A 429 -4.13 -21.45 -7.08
C VAL A 429 -5.45 -21.49 -6.32
N ARG A 430 -5.62 -22.44 -5.37
CA ARG A 430 -6.80 -22.49 -4.48
C ARG A 430 -6.93 -21.23 -3.61
N PHE A 431 -5.84 -20.80 -2.97
CA PHE A 431 -5.85 -19.58 -2.16
C PHE A 431 -6.24 -18.36 -3.00
N ALA A 432 -5.62 -18.16 -4.17
CA ALA A 432 -5.92 -17.03 -5.04
C ALA A 432 -7.35 -17.07 -5.64
N ALA A 433 -7.87 -18.27 -5.94
CA ALA A 433 -9.27 -18.44 -6.35
C ALA A 433 -10.27 -18.04 -5.23
N SER A 434 -9.87 -18.15 -3.97
CA SER A 434 -10.73 -17.92 -2.80
C SER A 434 -10.79 -16.49 -2.27
N VAL A 435 -9.94 -15.59 -2.78
CA VAL A 435 -9.92 -14.17 -2.42
C VAL A 435 -10.40 -13.27 -3.56
N GLY A 436 -10.87 -12.06 -3.25
CA GLY A 436 -11.38 -11.06 -4.19
C GLY A 436 -10.29 -10.35 -5.00
N ASN A 437 -9.05 -10.34 -4.51
CA ASN A 437 -7.92 -9.66 -5.13
C ASN A 437 -7.73 -10.06 -6.61
N PRO A 438 -7.31 -9.14 -7.49
CA PRO A 438 -6.79 -9.51 -8.80
C PRO A 438 -5.55 -10.39 -8.65
N VAL A 439 -5.37 -11.33 -9.58
CA VAL A 439 -4.33 -12.36 -9.53
C VAL A 439 -3.44 -12.27 -10.77
N ALA A 440 -2.12 -12.24 -10.59
CA ALA A 440 -1.18 -12.39 -11.70
C ALA A 440 -0.37 -13.69 -11.58
N VAL A 441 -0.23 -14.41 -12.69
CA VAL A 441 0.45 -15.72 -12.74
C VAL A 441 1.59 -15.67 -13.77
N ALA A 442 2.80 -16.00 -13.32
CA ALA A 442 3.95 -16.18 -14.21
C ALA A 442 3.84 -17.50 -15.00
N LEU A 443 3.94 -17.42 -16.32
CA LEU A 443 3.95 -18.58 -17.22
C LEU A 443 5.40 -18.87 -17.63
N GLY A 444 5.89 -20.06 -17.29
CA GLY A 444 7.25 -20.50 -17.62
C GLY A 444 7.37 -21.07 -19.03
N PRO A 445 8.59 -21.36 -19.51
CA PRO A 445 8.84 -21.88 -20.86
C PRO A 445 8.31 -23.31 -21.10
N THR A 446 7.73 -23.95 -20.08
CA THR A 446 7.08 -25.27 -20.13
C THR A 446 5.57 -25.20 -19.94
N THR A 447 4.98 -24.00 -19.86
CA THR A 447 3.52 -23.83 -19.74
C THR A 447 2.83 -24.29 -21.01
N THR A 448 1.80 -25.12 -20.87
CA THR A 448 0.99 -25.61 -22.00
C THR A 448 -0.32 -24.82 -22.15
N PRO A 449 -0.97 -24.86 -23.33
CA PRO A 449 -2.36 -24.39 -23.50
C PRO A 449 -3.31 -24.93 -22.41
N HIS A 450 -3.20 -26.22 -22.07
CA HIS A 450 -4.03 -26.85 -21.04
C HIS A 450 -3.82 -26.26 -19.63
N ASP A 451 -2.59 -25.84 -19.29
CA ASP A 451 -2.32 -25.13 -18.04
C ASP A 451 -2.99 -23.75 -18.02
N VAL A 452 -3.00 -23.03 -19.14
CA VAL A 452 -3.69 -21.74 -19.27
C VAL A 452 -5.19 -21.92 -19.09
N GLU A 453 -5.82 -22.90 -19.76
CA GLU A 453 -7.24 -23.19 -19.55
C GLU A 453 -7.57 -23.51 -18.08
N ARG A 454 -6.74 -24.33 -17.43
CA ARG A 454 -6.89 -24.66 -16.01
C ARG A 454 -6.78 -23.43 -15.11
N LEU A 455 -5.87 -22.51 -15.41
CA LEU A 455 -5.73 -21.24 -14.69
C LEU A 455 -6.94 -20.33 -14.91
N CYS A 456 -7.42 -20.19 -16.14
CA CYS A 456 -8.62 -19.42 -16.48
C CYS A 456 -9.85 -19.92 -15.71
N ARG A 457 -10.16 -21.21 -15.81
CA ARG A 457 -11.30 -21.85 -15.13
C ARG A 457 -11.20 -21.77 -13.59
N ALA A 458 -9.99 -21.81 -13.03
CA ALA A 458 -9.80 -21.78 -11.57
C ALA A 458 -9.75 -20.38 -10.95
N LEU A 459 -9.12 -19.40 -11.62
CA LEU A 459 -8.84 -18.07 -11.04
C LEU A 459 -9.82 -16.98 -11.48
N ASN A 460 -10.50 -17.19 -12.62
CA ASN A 460 -11.52 -16.27 -13.14
C ASN A 460 -12.76 -17.02 -13.70
N PRO A 461 -13.42 -17.90 -12.92
CA PRO A 461 -14.59 -18.66 -13.38
C PRO A 461 -15.77 -17.75 -13.77
N GLN A 462 -15.86 -16.56 -13.18
CA GLN A 462 -16.88 -15.54 -13.47
C GLN A 462 -16.52 -14.64 -14.67
N ARG A 463 -15.37 -14.85 -15.32
CA ARG A 463 -14.90 -14.10 -16.49
C ARG A 463 -14.90 -12.58 -16.27
N LEU A 464 -14.55 -12.12 -15.07
CA LEU A 464 -14.47 -10.71 -14.72
C LEU A 464 -13.24 -10.08 -15.38
N PRO A 465 -13.37 -8.99 -16.18
CA PRO A 465 -12.22 -8.29 -16.74
C PRO A 465 -11.26 -7.78 -15.64
N GLY A 466 -9.95 -7.88 -15.88
CA GLY A 466 -8.92 -7.42 -14.94
C GLY A 466 -8.66 -8.32 -13.73
N ARG A 467 -9.49 -9.35 -13.50
CA ARG A 467 -9.32 -10.34 -12.41
C ARG A 467 -8.08 -11.21 -12.57
N LEU A 468 -7.75 -11.60 -13.80
CA LEU A 468 -6.63 -12.49 -14.11
C LEU A 468 -5.64 -11.83 -15.07
N THR A 469 -4.39 -11.75 -14.63
CA THR A 469 -3.24 -11.30 -15.42
C THR A 469 -2.32 -12.49 -15.69
N LEU A 470 -1.95 -12.74 -16.95
CA LEU A 470 -1.01 -13.80 -17.30
C LEU A 470 0.30 -13.19 -17.81
N VAL A 471 1.41 -13.69 -17.26
CA VAL A 471 2.73 -13.07 -17.38
C VAL A 471 3.72 -14.04 -18.06
N PRO A 472 3.77 -14.10 -19.40
CA PRO A 472 4.66 -14.98 -20.14
C PRO A 472 6.14 -14.62 -19.97
N ARG A 473 6.90 -15.56 -19.39
CA ARG A 473 8.36 -15.55 -19.22
C ARG A 473 9.00 -16.67 -20.04
N LEU A 474 8.79 -16.62 -21.35
CA LEU A 474 9.17 -17.69 -22.30
C LEU A 474 10.59 -17.52 -22.85
N GLY A 475 11.06 -16.26 -22.97
CA GLY A 475 12.30 -15.88 -23.63
C GLY A 475 12.17 -15.79 -25.16
N VAL A 476 12.92 -14.88 -25.78
CA VAL A 476 12.81 -14.45 -27.20
C VAL A 476 12.50 -15.61 -28.16
N ALA A 477 13.34 -16.65 -28.15
CA ALA A 477 13.28 -17.78 -29.08
C ALA A 477 12.05 -18.69 -28.93
N ARG A 478 11.28 -18.58 -27.84
CA ARG A 478 10.04 -19.35 -27.63
C ARG A 478 8.78 -18.49 -27.68
N THR A 479 8.91 -17.17 -27.50
CA THR A 479 7.76 -16.27 -27.43
C THR A 479 6.92 -16.32 -28.70
N LEU A 480 7.53 -16.22 -29.89
CA LEU A 480 6.78 -16.20 -31.15
C LEU A 480 6.08 -17.53 -31.45
N ASP A 481 6.72 -18.66 -31.15
CA ASP A 481 6.17 -20.00 -31.46
C ASP A 481 5.12 -20.46 -30.44
N THR A 482 5.34 -20.14 -29.16
CA THR A 482 4.54 -20.71 -28.05
C THR A 482 3.38 -19.80 -27.63
N LEU A 483 3.60 -18.48 -27.61
CA LEU A 483 2.63 -17.55 -27.03
C LEU A 483 1.28 -17.50 -27.78
N PRO A 484 1.21 -17.59 -29.13
CA PRO A 484 -0.06 -17.66 -29.85
C PRO A 484 -0.97 -18.81 -29.39
N ALA A 485 -0.40 -19.99 -29.08
CA ALA A 485 -1.17 -21.13 -28.58
C ALA A 485 -1.70 -20.90 -27.14
N LEU A 486 -0.97 -20.14 -26.31
CA LEU A 486 -1.41 -19.76 -24.97
C LEU A 486 -2.51 -18.68 -25.03
N PHE A 487 -2.43 -17.75 -25.99
CA PHE A 487 -3.50 -16.78 -26.27
C PHE A 487 -4.79 -17.49 -26.69
N ALA A 488 -4.70 -18.41 -27.66
CA ALA A 488 -5.85 -19.20 -28.13
C ALA A 488 -6.52 -20.00 -26.99
N ALA A 489 -5.73 -20.56 -26.06
CA ALA A 489 -6.26 -21.29 -24.90
C ALA A 489 -7.11 -20.42 -23.95
N ALA A 490 -6.66 -19.18 -23.68
CA ALA A 490 -7.42 -18.23 -22.88
C ALA A 490 -8.69 -17.74 -23.60
N ALA A 491 -8.59 -17.50 -24.91
CA ALA A 491 -9.71 -17.11 -25.76
C ALA A 491 -10.78 -18.22 -25.85
N ALA A 492 -10.38 -19.48 -25.99
CA ALA A 492 -11.28 -20.64 -25.95
C ALA A 492 -11.98 -20.85 -24.59
N CYS A 493 -11.44 -20.28 -23.50
CA CYS A 493 -12.10 -20.21 -22.20
C CYS A 493 -12.99 -18.96 -22.03
N GLU A 494 -13.09 -18.10 -23.05
CA GLU A 494 -13.78 -16.80 -23.03
C GLU A 494 -13.40 -15.94 -21.81
N THR A 495 -12.14 -16.06 -21.37
CA THR A 495 -11.67 -15.44 -20.13
C THR A 495 -10.91 -14.14 -20.44
N PRO A 496 -11.37 -12.97 -19.97
CA PRO A 496 -10.69 -11.70 -20.22
C PRO A 496 -9.41 -11.62 -19.38
N VAL A 497 -8.28 -11.98 -20.01
CA VAL A 497 -6.94 -11.96 -19.43
C VAL A 497 -6.23 -10.65 -19.76
N CYS A 498 -5.64 -10.01 -18.75
CA CYS A 498 -4.63 -8.97 -18.98
C CYS A 498 -3.28 -9.63 -19.28
N TRP A 499 -2.73 -9.42 -20.47
CA TRP A 499 -1.43 -9.99 -20.86
C TRP A 499 -0.30 -8.99 -20.58
N VAL A 500 0.68 -9.41 -19.77
CA VAL A 500 1.79 -8.54 -19.32
C VAL A 500 3.12 -9.24 -19.63
N GLY A 501 3.93 -8.66 -20.51
CA GLY A 501 5.17 -9.31 -20.96
C GLY A 501 6.27 -9.31 -19.88
N ASP A 502 6.93 -10.45 -19.67
CA ASP A 502 8.11 -10.54 -18.81
C ASP A 502 9.35 -10.91 -19.66
N PRO A 503 10.21 -9.92 -19.98
CA PRO A 503 11.40 -10.14 -20.80
C PRO A 503 12.54 -10.84 -20.04
N MET A 504 12.36 -11.20 -18.77
CA MET A 504 13.40 -11.85 -17.99
C MET A 504 13.65 -13.29 -18.48
N PRO A 505 14.90 -13.71 -18.71
CA PRO A 505 15.21 -15.07 -19.14
C PRO A 505 14.94 -16.07 -18.01
N ALA A 506 14.70 -17.34 -18.36
CA ALA A 506 14.48 -18.43 -17.42
C ALA A 506 15.58 -18.51 -16.32
N ARG A 507 15.25 -19.09 -15.15
CA ARG A 507 16.09 -18.99 -13.93
C ARG A 507 17.53 -19.50 -14.09
N ARG A 508 17.78 -20.49 -14.95
CA ARG A 508 19.09 -21.11 -15.18
C ARG A 508 19.31 -21.39 -16.67
N THR A 509 20.55 -21.23 -17.13
CA THR A 509 21.04 -21.77 -18.40
C THR A 509 21.98 -22.96 -18.12
N ARG A 510 22.47 -23.63 -19.16
CA ARG A 510 23.48 -24.71 -19.03
C ARG A 510 24.81 -24.22 -18.41
N HIS A 511 25.04 -22.91 -18.37
CA HIS A 511 26.29 -22.28 -17.91
C HIS A 511 26.14 -21.49 -16.60
N GLY A 512 25.00 -21.62 -15.89
CA GLY A 512 24.80 -21.00 -14.57
C GLY A 512 23.52 -20.14 -14.46
N PRO A 513 23.48 -19.19 -13.51
CA PRO A 513 22.39 -18.22 -13.42
C PRO A 513 22.29 -17.42 -14.72
N ALA A 514 21.07 -17.25 -15.26
CA ALA A 514 20.89 -16.46 -16.46
C ALA A 514 21.13 -14.96 -16.16
N THR A 515 22.22 -14.41 -16.70
CA THR A 515 22.44 -12.96 -16.76
C THR A 515 21.54 -12.37 -17.85
N LEU A 516 20.79 -11.33 -17.51
CA LEU A 516 20.05 -10.54 -18.50
C LEU A 516 20.95 -9.41 -18.99
N ARG A 517 20.99 -9.22 -20.30
CA ARG A 517 21.52 -8.02 -20.97
C ARG A 517 20.35 -7.20 -21.49
N ILE A 518 20.46 -5.88 -21.44
CA ILE A 518 19.43 -4.96 -21.96
C ILE A 518 18.99 -5.31 -23.39
N ASP A 519 19.92 -5.62 -24.28
CA ASP A 519 19.65 -6.03 -25.68
C ASP A 519 18.62 -7.17 -25.75
N GLY A 520 18.87 -8.27 -25.01
CA GLY A 520 17.98 -9.43 -24.97
C GLY A 520 16.66 -9.19 -24.21
N ALA A 521 16.59 -8.15 -23.36
CA ALA A 521 15.35 -7.72 -22.74
C ALA A 521 14.47 -6.96 -23.75
N ILE A 522 15.07 -6.06 -24.53
CA ILE A 522 14.42 -5.33 -25.62
C ILE A 522 13.93 -6.31 -26.70
N ASP A 523 14.74 -7.29 -27.11
CA ASP A 523 14.33 -8.33 -28.05
C ASP A 523 13.14 -9.16 -27.54
N ALA A 524 13.06 -9.41 -26.23
CA ALA A 524 11.94 -10.14 -25.64
C ALA A 524 10.66 -9.29 -25.57
N ILE A 525 10.78 -7.98 -25.33
CA ILE A 525 9.67 -7.02 -25.47
C ILE A 525 9.21 -6.98 -26.94
N HIS A 526 10.13 -6.89 -27.89
CA HIS A 526 9.83 -6.92 -29.33
C HIS A 526 9.09 -8.20 -29.73
N ALA A 527 9.55 -9.36 -29.26
CA ALA A 527 8.89 -10.65 -29.52
C ALA A 527 7.48 -10.73 -28.90
N PHE A 528 7.28 -10.21 -27.68
CA PHE A 528 5.98 -10.15 -27.03
C PHE A 528 4.98 -9.27 -27.82
N PHE A 529 5.37 -8.04 -28.15
CA PHE A 529 4.52 -7.12 -28.92
C PHE A 529 4.23 -7.64 -30.34
N ARG A 530 5.20 -8.31 -30.99
CA ARG A 530 4.99 -8.96 -32.30
C ARG A 530 3.98 -10.10 -32.21
N ALA A 531 4.08 -10.98 -31.19
CA ALA A 531 3.11 -12.05 -30.99
C ALA A 531 1.69 -11.50 -30.70
N CYS A 532 1.60 -10.45 -29.87
CA CYS A 532 0.36 -9.72 -29.59
C CYS A 532 -0.28 -9.21 -30.89
N ARG A 533 0.44 -8.41 -31.70
CA ARG A 533 -0.06 -7.90 -32.99
C ARG A 533 -0.45 -9.01 -33.97
N ALA A 534 0.36 -10.06 -34.09
CA ALA A 534 0.09 -11.18 -35.00
C ALA A 534 -1.19 -11.98 -34.64
N THR A 535 -1.71 -11.83 -33.43
CA THR A 535 -2.91 -12.56 -32.93
C THR A 535 -4.06 -11.62 -32.54
N GLY A 536 -3.92 -10.31 -32.74
CA GLY A 536 -4.91 -9.32 -32.33
C GLY A 536 -5.06 -9.16 -30.80
N ILE A 537 -4.10 -9.67 -30.01
CA ILE A 537 -4.12 -9.53 -28.55
C ILE A 537 -3.50 -8.19 -28.15
N VAL A 538 -4.13 -7.50 -27.18
CA VAL A 538 -3.61 -6.25 -26.64
C VAL A 538 -2.45 -6.51 -25.66
N PRO A 539 -1.27 -5.88 -25.84
CA PRO A 539 -0.17 -5.93 -24.86
C PRO A 539 -0.49 -5.02 -23.67
N GLY A 540 -1.14 -5.57 -22.64
CA GLY A 540 -1.62 -4.82 -21.48
C GLY A 540 -0.53 -4.29 -20.52
N GLY A 541 0.73 -4.71 -20.65
CA GLY A 541 1.82 -4.14 -19.85
C GLY A 541 3.14 -4.89 -19.88
N LEU A 542 4.06 -4.52 -18.96
CA LEU A 542 5.33 -5.20 -18.71
C LEU A 542 5.55 -5.53 -17.21
N HIS A 543 6.18 -6.67 -16.96
CA HIS A 543 6.81 -7.04 -15.69
C HIS A 543 8.33 -6.96 -15.82
N LEU A 544 9.00 -6.10 -15.06
CA LEU A 544 10.46 -5.92 -15.14
C LEU A 544 11.12 -6.19 -13.78
N ALA A 545 12.18 -7.00 -13.78
CA ALA A 545 12.91 -7.29 -12.55
C ALA A 545 14.03 -6.29 -12.31
N TYR A 546 13.83 -5.39 -11.34
CA TYR A 546 14.81 -4.42 -10.87
C TYR A 546 15.95 -5.07 -10.06
N ARG A 547 17.15 -4.58 -10.30
CA ARG A 547 18.37 -4.80 -9.53
C ARG A 547 18.82 -3.46 -8.95
N PRO A 548 18.86 -3.29 -7.62
CA PRO A 548 19.47 -2.12 -6.99
C PRO A 548 20.89 -1.88 -7.48
N GLU A 549 21.23 -0.62 -7.73
CA GLU A 549 22.61 -0.21 -8.00
C GLU A 549 23.41 -0.37 -6.71
N ALA A 550 24.55 -1.07 -6.77
CA ALA A 550 25.43 -1.15 -5.62
C ALA A 550 26.03 0.23 -5.38
N VAL A 551 25.81 0.80 -4.18
CA VAL A 551 26.57 1.97 -3.73
C VAL A 551 28.04 1.56 -3.70
N ILE A 552 28.83 2.11 -4.62
CA ILE A 552 30.28 2.00 -4.58
C ILE A 552 30.73 2.97 -3.48
N ASP A 553 30.82 2.48 -2.26
CA ASP A 553 31.42 3.25 -1.16
C ASP A 553 32.90 3.44 -1.49
N ALA A 554 33.28 4.68 -1.82
CA ALA A 554 34.55 5.02 -2.45
C ALA A 554 35.74 5.02 -1.46
N ARG A 555 35.70 4.13 -0.46
CA ARG A 555 36.62 4.11 0.70
C ARG A 555 37.36 2.79 0.96
N SER A 556 37.12 1.70 0.24
CA SER A 556 37.84 0.42 0.48
C SER A 556 38.80 -0.06 -0.63
N ASP A 557 38.61 0.31 -1.90
CA ASP A 557 39.37 -0.30 -3.01
C ASP A 557 40.68 0.47 -3.38
N ARG A 558 41.39 1.03 -2.38
CA ARG A 558 42.71 1.69 -2.58
C ARG A 558 43.92 0.86 -2.12
N GLU A 559 43.73 -0.18 -1.31
CA GLU A 559 44.83 -1.00 -0.74
C GLU A 559 44.98 -2.41 -1.32
N THR A 560 44.04 -2.91 -2.13
CA THR A 560 44.19 -4.23 -2.76
C THR A 560 43.92 -4.18 -4.26
N GLY A 561 45.00 -4.13 -5.05
CA GLY A 561 44.99 -4.18 -6.52
C GLY A 561 44.59 -5.53 -7.13
N LYS A 562 43.50 -6.16 -6.65
CA LYS A 562 42.91 -7.35 -7.26
C LYS A 562 41.77 -6.94 -8.19
N LEU A 563 41.99 -7.20 -9.48
CA LEU A 563 41.24 -6.67 -10.62
C LEU A 563 39.70 -6.70 -10.48
N LEU A 564 39.07 -5.61 -10.94
CA LEU A 564 37.63 -5.45 -11.21
C LEU A 564 36.99 -6.52 -12.12
N ALA A 565 37.78 -7.41 -12.72
CA ALA A 565 37.31 -8.45 -13.63
C ALA A 565 36.42 -9.50 -12.94
N ASP A 566 36.81 -9.96 -11.74
CA ASP A 566 36.19 -11.14 -11.11
C ASP A 566 34.78 -10.84 -10.53
N ARG A 567 34.48 -9.58 -10.19
CA ARG A 567 33.14 -9.16 -9.74
C ARG A 567 32.08 -9.15 -10.86
N ARG A 568 32.45 -9.22 -12.15
CA ARG A 568 31.47 -9.27 -13.27
C ARG A 568 30.67 -10.58 -13.30
N SER A 569 31.25 -11.68 -12.82
CA SER A 569 30.64 -13.02 -12.79
C SER A 569 29.53 -13.18 -11.73
N ARG A 570 29.49 -12.29 -10.73
CA ARG A 570 28.58 -12.35 -9.56
C ARG A 570 27.49 -11.27 -9.54
N ARG A 571 27.18 -10.63 -10.68
CA ARG A 571 26.07 -9.66 -10.72
C ARG A 571 24.73 -10.36 -10.46
N PRO A 572 23.90 -9.91 -9.50
CA PRO A 572 22.58 -10.48 -9.30
C PRO A 572 21.71 -10.25 -10.55
N PRO A 573 20.81 -11.18 -10.90
CA PRO A 573 20.04 -11.12 -12.14
C PRO A 573 18.88 -10.11 -12.04
N GLY A 574 18.87 -9.13 -12.95
CA GLY A 574 17.91 -8.02 -13.02
C GLY A 574 18.46 -6.88 -13.88
N LEU A 575 17.65 -5.85 -14.11
CA LEU A 575 17.99 -4.62 -14.83
C LEU A 575 18.22 -3.48 -13.83
N ASP A 576 19.17 -2.57 -14.10
CA ASP A 576 19.33 -1.33 -13.32
C ASP A 576 18.30 -0.25 -13.67
N SER A 577 18.40 0.94 -13.06
CA SER A 577 17.41 2.01 -13.22
C SER A 577 17.31 2.52 -14.66
N ALA A 578 18.46 2.68 -15.34
CA ALA A 578 18.51 3.14 -16.72
C ALA A 578 18.07 2.05 -17.70
N GLU A 579 18.49 0.80 -17.46
CA GLU A 579 18.07 -0.36 -18.25
C GLU A 579 16.53 -0.53 -18.22
N ILE A 580 15.89 -0.32 -17.06
CA ILE A 580 14.41 -0.36 -16.96
C ILE A 580 13.76 0.80 -17.72
N LEU A 581 14.25 2.03 -17.59
CA LEU A 581 13.69 3.17 -18.33
C LEU A 581 13.83 3.01 -19.85
N HIS A 582 14.90 2.40 -20.34
CA HIS A 582 15.05 2.06 -21.76
C HIS A 582 14.06 0.98 -22.23
N CYS A 583 13.78 -0.05 -21.40
CA CYS A 583 12.72 -1.02 -21.67
C CYS A 583 11.32 -0.39 -21.72
N VAL A 584 11.04 0.59 -20.85
CA VAL A 584 9.77 1.34 -20.82
C VAL A 584 9.59 2.14 -22.11
N ILE A 585 10.64 2.83 -22.58
CA ILE A 585 10.61 3.57 -23.85
C ILE A 585 10.40 2.64 -25.05
N ALA A 586 11.10 1.50 -25.09
CA ALA A 586 10.91 0.52 -26.17
C ALA A 586 9.45 0.01 -26.23
N ALA A 587 8.80 -0.17 -25.07
CA ALA A 587 7.40 -0.57 -25.01
C ALA A 587 6.43 0.54 -25.47
N LEU A 588 6.74 1.82 -25.20
CA LEU A 588 5.98 2.97 -25.68
C LEU A 588 6.02 3.07 -27.21
N GLU A 589 7.22 3.02 -27.79
CA GLU A 589 7.42 3.05 -29.24
C GLU A 589 6.65 1.92 -29.95
N LEU A 590 6.61 0.72 -29.36
CA LEU A 590 5.87 -0.42 -29.90
C LEU A 590 4.35 -0.37 -29.66
N ARG A 591 3.85 0.52 -28.79
CA ARG A 591 2.41 0.73 -28.56
C ARG A 591 1.84 1.83 -29.46
N ALA A 592 2.68 2.75 -29.92
CA ALA A 592 2.33 3.77 -30.90
C ALA A 592 2.25 3.25 -32.36
N ILE A 593 2.56 1.95 -32.58
CA ILE A 593 2.59 1.24 -33.88
C ILE A 593 1.68 0.01 -33.84
#